data_AF-A0A963FQK6-F1
#
_entry.id   AF-A0A963FQK6-F1
#
_cell.length_a   1.000
_cell.length_b   1.000
_cell.length_c   1.000
_cell.angle_alpha   90.00
_cell.angle_beta   90.00
_cell.angle_gamma   90.00
#
_symmetry.space_group_name_H-M   'P 1'
#
loop_
_entity.id
_entity.type
_entity.pdbx_description
1 polymer ?
#
loop_
_entity_poly.entity_id
_entity_poly.type
_entity_poly.pdbx_seq_one_letter_code
_entity_poly.pdbx_strand_id
1 'polypeptide(L)' 'MTILVIAEHDNNELKAATLNTVAAAEKLGAEIALLVAGHNCSAVAEAGARVA' A
#
# COMPACT_ATOMS: atom_id res chain seq x y z
N MET A 1 -15.96 -8.58 -1.10
CA MET A 1 -14.91 -8.85 -0.10
C MET A 1 -13.83 -7.78 -0.32
N THR A 2 -13.24 -7.26 0.75
CA THR A 2 -12.24 -6.19 0.68
C THR A 2 -10.94 -6.69 1.29
N ILE A 3 -9.81 -6.38 0.67
CA ILE A 3 -8.47 -6.72 1.15
C ILE A 3 -7.87 -5.47 1.77
N LEU A 4 -7.37 -5.59 3.00
CA LEU A 4 -6.58 -4.56 3.65
C LEU A 4 -5.10 -4.92 3.53
N VAL A 5 -4.32 -4.07 2.86
CA VAL A 5 -2.86 -4.15 2.82
C VAL A 5 -2.28 -3.11 3.77
N ILE A 6 -1.40 -3.54 4.67
CA ILE A 6 -0.65 -2.64 5.55
C ILE A 6 0.67 -2.32 4.88
N ALA A 7 0.91 -1.04 4.60
CA ALA A 7 2.08 -0.60 3.89
C ALA A 7 3.30 -0.50 4.80
N GLU A 8 4.38 -1.17 4.44
CA GLU A 8 5.71 -0.95 4.99
C GLU A 8 6.39 0.24 4.27
N HIS A 9 6.94 1.17 5.05
CA HIS A 9 7.61 2.38 4.55
C HIS A 9 8.66 2.90 5.53
N ASP A 10 9.49 3.84 5.08
CA ASP A 10 10.48 4.55 5.89
C ASP A 10 10.25 6.07 5.97
N ASN A 11 9.03 6.51 5.65
CA ASN A 11 8.55 7.90 5.54
C ASN A 11 8.97 8.63 4.27
N ASN A 12 9.86 8.06 3.46
CA ASN A 12 10.21 8.60 2.16
C ASN A 12 9.59 7.76 1.04
N GLU A 13 9.64 6.44 1.19
CA GLU A 13 9.19 5.50 0.16
C GLU A 13 8.45 4.29 0.73
N LEU A 14 7.59 3.71 -0.11
CA LEU A 14 7.04 2.38 0.11
C LEU A 14 8.11 1.33 -0.13
N LYS A 15 8.18 0.32 0.75
CA LYS A 15 9.07 -0.82 0.54
C LYS A 15 8.52 -1.76 -0.52
N ALA A 16 9.43 -2.43 -1.23
CA ALA A 16 9.10 -3.36 -2.31
C ALA A 16 8.16 -4.50 -1.85
N ALA A 17 8.24 -4.89 -0.57
CA ALA A 17 7.31 -5.83 0.03
C ALA A 17 5.84 -5.41 -0.15
N THR A 18 5.53 -4.13 0.11
CA THR A 18 4.18 -3.58 -0.08
C THR A 18 3.69 -3.71 -1.51
N LEU A 19 4.55 -3.42 -2.51
CA LEU A 19 4.19 -3.52 -3.93
C LEU A 19 3.86 -4.96 -4.35
N ASN A 20 4.67 -5.92 -3.87
CA ASN A 20 4.41 -7.34 -4.12
C ASN A 20 3.09 -7.80 -3.49
N THR A 21 2.79 -7.31 -2.28
CA THR A 21 1.54 -7.62 -1.58
C THR A 21 0.33 -7.04 -2.30
N VAL A 22 0.40 -5.79 -2.80
CA VAL A 22 -0.68 -5.19 -3.61
C VAL A 22 -0.89 -6.00 -4.89
N ALA A 23 0.16 -6.33 -5.64
CA ALA A 23 0.06 -7.14 -6.86
C ALA A 23 -0.52 -8.55 -6.60
N ALA A 24 -0.27 -9.13 -5.42
CA ALA A 24 -0.89 -10.38 -5.01
C ALA A 24 -2.38 -10.20 -4.68
N ALA A 25 -2.73 -9.10 -4.01
CA ALA A 25 -4.11 -8.75 -3.69
C ALA A 25 -4.95 -8.49 -4.95
N GLU A 26 -4.39 -7.85 -5.98
CA GLU A 26 -5.07 -7.63 -7.27
C GLU A 26 -5.49 -8.94 -7.94
N LYS A 27 -4.63 -9.97 -7.87
CA LYS A 27 -4.94 -11.30 -8.42
C LYS A 27 -6.09 -12.00 -7.72
N LEU A 28 -6.46 -11.58 -6.52
CA LEU A 28 -7.61 -12.10 -5.79
C LEU A 28 -8.93 -11.45 -6.25
N GLY A 29 -8.88 -10.44 -7.13
CA GLY A 29 -10.06 -9.85 -7.76
C GLY A 29 -11.00 -9.11 -6.80
N ALA A 30 -10.47 -8.61 -5.69
CA ALA A 30 -11.21 -7.90 -4.65
C ALA A 30 -10.74 -6.45 -4.55
N GLU A 31 -11.58 -5.59 -3.97
CA GLU A 31 -11.22 -4.19 -3.67
C GLU A 31 -10.05 -4.15 -2.67
N ILE A 32 -9.07 -3.28 -2.91
CA ILE A 32 -7.87 -3.15 -2.09
C ILE A 32 -7.90 -1.80 -1.37
N ALA A 33 -7.83 -1.85 -0.04
CA ALA A 33 -7.53 -0.71 0.80
C ALA A 33 -6.06 -0.78 1.25
N LEU A 34 -5.31 0.30 1.05
CA LEU A 34 -3.92 0.41 1.49
C LEU A 34 -3.83 1.34 2.71
N LEU A 35 -3.41 0.82 3.86
CA LEU A 35 -3.15 1.61 5.07
C LEU A 35 -1.67 1.97 5.16
N VAL A 36 -1.38 3.27 5.15
CA VAL A 36 -0.07 3.85 5.46
C VAL A 36 -0.18 4.52 6.83
N ALA A 37 0.66 4.13 7.78
CA ALA A 37 0.62 4.62 9.14
C ALA A 37 2.00 5.05 9.62
N GLY A 38 2.15 6.33 9.94
CA GLY A 38 3.39 6.90 10.47
C GLY A 38 3.34 8.42 10.59
N HIS A 39 4.29 8.99 11.34
CA HIS A 39 4.42 10.44 11.42
C HIS A 39 4.88 11.03 10.08
N ASN A 40 4.20 12.07 9.59
CA ASN A 40 4.50 12.73 8.30
C ASN A 40 4.57 11.78 7.09
N CYS A 41 3.76 10.72 7.07
CA CYS A 41 3.74 9.74 5.98
C CYS A 41 2.87 10.14 4.77
N SER A 42 2.34 11.38 4.71
CA SER A 42 1.41 11.81 3.65
C SER A 42 1.95 11.61 2.24
N ALA A 43 3.23 11.90 1.99
CA ALA A 43 3.85 11.69 0.69
C ALA A 43 3.91 10.20 0.29
N VAL A 44 4.11 9.31 1.26
CA VAL A 44 4.08 7.86 1.05
C VAL A 44 2.66 7.39 0.73
N ALA A 45 1.65 7.94 1.41
CA ALA A 45 0.25 7.65 1.12
C ALA A 45 -0.16 8.10 -0.30
N GLU A 46 0.28 9.28 -0.74
CA GLU A 46 0.07 9.76 -2.10
C GLU A 46 0.78 8.88 -3.14
N ALA A 47 1.99 8.42 -2.85
CA ALA A 47 2.70 7.46 -3.69
C ALA A 47 1.95 6.12 -3.76
N GLY A 48 1.46 5.63 -2.61
CA GLY A 48 0.69 4.39 -2.51
C GLY A 48 -0.65 4.43 -3.23
N ALA A 49 -1.32 5.57 -3.28
CA ALA A 49 -2.56 5.75 -4.04
C ALA A 49 -2.38 5.63 -5.56
N ARG A 50 -1.13 5.63 -6.06
CA ARG A 50 -0.78 5.41 -7.47
C ARG A 50 -0.37 3.97 -7.76
N VAL A 51 -0.37 3.11 -6.73
CA VAL A 51 -0.09 1.68 -6.85
C VAL A 51 -1.44 0.98 -6.98
N ALA A 52 -1.71 0.46 -8.20
CA ALA A 52 -2.99 -0.06 -8.73
C ALA A 52 -3.83 0.97 -9.50
#